data_AF-A0A0E3VA44-F1
#
_entry.id   AF-A0A0E3VA44-F1
#
_cell.length_a   1.000
_cell.length_b   1.000
_cell.length_c   1.000
_cell.angle_alpha   90.00
_cell.angle_beta   90.00
_cell.angle_gamma   90.00
#
_symmetry.space_group_name_H-M   'P 1'
#
loop_
_entity.id
_entity.type
_entity.pdbx_description
1 polymer ?
#
loop_
_entity_poly.entity_id
_entity_poly.type
_entity_poly.pdbx_seq_one_letter_code
_entity_poly.pdbx_strand_id
1 'polypeptide(L)'
;MKRVLILFAAVAMLASCNSKKRMAEIKALQDARDKAVASLNDCDQRTATLRTQLSAKDTDLQGKDKQVSDLQAQVDYLKKTNTNLLDRMSDLSIVSKSGAESIKKSLETLNEQTKYTNNLNSTIQRKDSLNLALVMSLKRSLDDINDQDVQVEVKKGVVYVSISDKLLFKSGSYDITPKAEVVLGKVAKVVNDHKDLDILVEGHTDAVPISTAAIKDNWDLSALRATSVVRTLQSKFAVAPERLTAGGRSEFAPKDDNSTAVGRQQNRRTEIIITPKLDQFFNLLSSGQAGGSK
;
A
#
# COMPACT_ATOMS: atom_id res chain seq x y z
N MET A 1 -16.82 6.39 -79.35
CA MET A 1 -16.25 5.27 -78.57
C MET A 1 -15.21 5.71 -77.51
N LYS A 2 -14.30 6.67 -77.78
CA LYS A 2 -13.30 7.14 -76.78
C LYS A 2 -13.87 7.77 -75.50
N ARG A 3 -15.00 8.50 -75.57
CA ARG A 3 -15.64 9.13 -74.39
C ARG A 3 -16.32 8.14 -73.43
N VAL A 4 -16.76 6.99 -73.93
CA VAL A 4 -17.42 5.93 -73.11
C VAL A 4 -16.38 5.10 -72.35
N LEU A 5 -15.21 4.86 -72.94
CA LEU A 5 -14.09 4.18 -72.29
C LEU A 5 -13.50 4.99 -71.12
N ILE A 6 -13.44 6.32 -71.22
CA ILE A 6 -12.95 7.20 -70.14
C ILE A 6 -13.91 7.19 -68.94
N LEU A 7 -15.22 7.15 -69.19
CA LEU A 7 -16.22 7.07 -68.13
C LEU A 7 -16.17 5.73 -67.38
N PHE A 8 -15.99 4.61 -68.09
CA PHE A 8 -15.85 3.29 -67.46
C PHE A 8 -14.56 3.16 -66.64
N ALA A 9 -13.45 3.75 -67.09
CA ALA A 9 -12.19 3.79 -66.33
C ALA A 9 -12.32 4.62 -65.04
N ALA A 10 -13.06 5.74 -65.07
CA ALA A 10 -13.29 6.59 -63.89
C ALA A 10 -14.17 5.91 -62.83
N VAL A 11 -15.21 5.17 -63.26
CA VAL A 11 -16.08 4.41 -62.33
C VAL A 11 -15.35 3.22 -61.70
N ALA A 12 -14.47 2.54 -62.45
CA ALA A 12 -13.64 1.46 -61.93
C ALA A 12 -12.58 1.95 -60.91
N MET A 13 -12.01 3.15 -61.10
CA MET A 13 -11.06 3.74 -60.14
C MET A 13 -11.74 4.18 -58.83
N LEU A 14 -12.98 4.67 -58.89
CA LEU A 14 -13.72 5.10 -57.70
C LEU A 14 -14.20 3.92 -56.83
N ALA A 15 -14.53 2.77 -57.43
CA ALA A 15 -14.85 1.54 -56.70
C ALA A 15 -13.62 0.93 -55.97
N SER A 16 -12.42 1.09 -56.53
CA SER A 16 -11.15 0.59 -55.98
C SER A 16 -10.71 1.32 -54.70
N CYS A 17 -11.05 2.60 -54.55
CA CYS A 17 -10.72 3.37 -53.35
C CYS A 17 -11.56 2.99 -52.11
N ASN A 18 -12.82 2.61 -52.31
CA ASN A 18 -13.72 2.26 -51.20
C ASN A 18 -13.44 0.84 -50.65
N SER A 19 -12.95 -0.09 -51.49
CA SER A 19 -12.55 -1.43 -51.03
C SER A 19 -11.23 -1.41 -50.26
N LYS A 20 -10.26 -0.57 -50.65
CA LYS A 20 -8.99 -0.39 -49.92
C LYS A 20 -9.20 0.17 -48.52
N LYS A 21 -10.12 1.12 -48.33
CA LYS A 21 -10.44 1.68 -47.01
C LYS A 21 -11.08 0.64 -46.09
N ARG A 22 -12.06 -0.12 -46.58
CA ARG A 22 -12.67 -1.24 -45.83
C ARG A 22 -11.67 -2.34 -45.49
N MET A 23 -10.75 -2.65 -46.41
CA MET A 23 -9.70 -3.63 -46.19
C MET A 23 -8.69 -3.16 -45.13
N ALA A 24 -8.36 -1.86 -45.09
CA ALA A 24 -7.53 -1.27 -44.05
C ALA A 24 -8.22 -1.29 -42.67
N GLU A 25 -9.53 -1.00 -42.61
CA GLU A 25 -10.32 -1.09 -41.37
C GLU A 25 -10.42 -2.53 -40.86
N ILE A 26 -10.68 -3.51 -41.74
CA ILE A 26 -10.71 -4.94 -41.36
C ILE A 26 -9.34 -5.39 -40.85
N LYS A 27 -8.25 -4.99 -41.52
CA LYS A 27 -6.89 -5.31 -41.08
C LYS A 27 -6.56 -4.67 -39.72
N ALA A 28 -6.95 -3.42 -39.51
CA ALA A 28 -6.78 -2.74 -38.22
C ALA A 28 -7.57 -3.43 -37.09
N LEU A 29 -8.79 -3.92 -37.38
CA LEU A 29 -9.59 -4.70 -36.43
C LEU A 29 -8.98 -6.08 -36.16
N GLN A 30 -8.40 -6.75 -37.17
CA GLN A 30 -7.65 -8.00 -36.99
C GLN A 30 -6.40 -7.79 -36.14
N ASP A 31 -5.62 -6.74 -36.41
CA ASP A 31 -4.44 -6.39 -35.61
C ASP A 31 -4.81 -6.04 -34.17
N ALA A 32 -5.95 -5.35 -33.95
CA ALA A 32 -6.47 -5.05 -32.63
C ALA A 32 -6.93 -6.33 -31.90
N ARG A 33 -7.61 -7.25 -32.60
CA ARG A 33 -7.98 -8.57 -32.07
C ARG A 33 -6.74 -9.37 -31.67
N ASP A 34 -5.72 -9.40 -32.51
CA ASP A 34 -4.50 -10.17 -32.26
C ASP A 34 -3.72 -9.61 -31.06
N LYS A 35 -3.67 -8.28 -30.91
CA LYS A 35 -3.12 -7.63 -29.72
C LYS A 35 -3.93 -7.93 -28.45
N ALA A 36 -5.26 -7.96 -28.55
CA ALA A 36 -6.11 -8.31 -27.42
C ALA A 36 -5.92 -9.78 -27.00
N VAL A 37 -5.84 -10.70 -27.97
CA VAL A 37 -5.55 -12.12 -27.72
C VAL A 37 -4.15 -12.31 -27.10
N ALA A 38 -3.15 -11.59 -27.59
CA ALA A 38 -1.80 -11.63 -27.00
C ALA A 38 -1.80 -11.12 -25.54
N SER A 39 -2.55 -10.05 -25.26
CA SER A 39 -2.68 -9.49 -23.91
C SER A 39 -3.44 -10.42 -22.96
N LEU A 40 -4.46 -11.13 -23.47
CA LEU A 40 -5.20 -12.14 -22.71
C LEU A 40 -4.28 -13.31 -22.34
N ASN A 41 -3.49 -13.80 -23.29
CA ASN A 41 -2.53 -14.87 -23.03
C ASN A 41 -1.44 -14.46 -22.01
N ASP A 42 -0.94 -13.21 -22.05
CA ASP A 42 -0.01 -12.68 -21.05
C ASP A 42 -0.65 -12.63 -19.65
N CYS A 43 -1.92 -12.18 -19.58
CA CYS A 43 -2.68 -12.16 -18.34
C CYS A 43 -2.90 -13.58 -17.78
N ASP A 44 -3.23 -14.54 -18.63
CA ASP A 44 -3.40 -15.95 -18.25
C ASP A 44 -2.09 -16.57 -17.74
N GLN A 45 -0.96 -16.25 -18.38
CA GLN A 45 0.35 -16.68 -17.89
C GLN A 45 0.69 -16.06 -16.54
N ARG A 46 0.47 -14.75 -16.36
CA ARG A 46 0.71 -14.06 -15.08
C ARG A 46 -0.16 -14.62 -13.96
N THR A 47 -1.45 -14.87 -14.23
CA THR A 47 -2.35 -15.47 -13.24
C THR A 47 -1.95 -16.90 -12.89
N ALA A 48 -1.47 -17.69 -13.86
CA ALA A 48 -0.91 -19.01 -13.59
C ALA A 48 0.35 -18.92 -12.71
N THR A 49 1.30 -18.03 -13.02
CA THR A 49 2.50 -17.83 -12.21
C THR A 49 2.16 -17.37 -10.80
N LEU A 50 1.25 -16.41 -10.65
CA LEU A 50 0.80 -15.91 -9.34
C LEU A 50 0.13 -17.02 -8.52
N ARG A 51 -0.70 -17.88 -9.13
CA ARG A 51 -1.31 -19.03 -8.45
C ARG A 51 -0.26 -20.01 -7.94
N THR A 52 0.76 -20.32 -8.74
CA THR A 52 1.86 -21.19 -8.32
C THR A 52 2.67 -20.57 -7.17
N GLN A 53 2.96 -19.27 -7.23
CA GLN A 53 3.64 -18.56 -6.16
C GLN A 53 2.82 -18.54 -4.87
N LEU A 54 1.50 -18.33 -4.96
CA LEU A 54 0.59 -18.33 -3.83
C LEU A 54 0.57 -19.71 -3.15
N SER A 55 0.41 -20.77 -3.94
CA SER A 55 0.42 -22.15 -3.42
C SER A 55 1.76 -22.51 -2.76
N ALA A 56 2.88 -22.07 -3.34
CA ALA A 56 4.20 -22.25 -2.72
C ALA A 56 4.31 -21.51 -1.38
N LYS A 57 3.77 -20.28 -1.29
CA LYS A 57 3.75 -19.50 -0.05
C LYS A 57 2.83 -20.11 1.01
N ASP A 58 1.68 -20.65 0.62
CA ASP A 58 0.78 -21.36 1.54
C ASP A 58 1.44 -22.61 2.12
N THR A 59 2.21 -23.33 1.30
CA THR A 59 2.95 -24.52 1.74
C THR A 59 4.07 -24.15 2.72
N ASP A 60 4.79 -23.06 2.46
CA ASP A 60 5.83 -22.54 3.36
C ASP A 60 5.22 -22.06 4.69
N LEU A 61 4.08 -21.35 4.66
CA LEU A 61 3.35 -20.94 5.85
C LEU A 61 2.91 -22.15 6.69
N GLN A 62 2.33 -23.18 6.08
CA GLN A 62 1.96 -24.41 6.79
C GLN A 62 3.19 -25.11 7.41
N GLY A 63 4.33 -25.11 6.69
CA GLY A 63 5.59 -25.62 7.22
C GLY A 63 6.09 -24.85 8.44
N LYS A 64 6.00 -23.51 8.40
CA LYS A 64 6.36 -22.63 9.51
C LYS A 64 5.42 -22.78 10.70
N ASP A 65 4.12 -22.87 10.47
CA ASP A 65 3.13 -23.09 11.53
C ASP A 65 3.35 -24.42 12.25
N LYS A 66 3.66 -25.48 11.49
CA LYS A 66 4.04 -26.77 12.08
C LYS A 66 5.32 -26.66 12.90
N GLN A 67 6.34 -25.97 12.39
CA GLN A 67 7.59 -25.74 13.13
C GLN A 67 7.36 -24.95 14.43
N VAL A 68 6.51 -23.91 14.41
CA VAL A 68 6.13 -23.14 15.60
C VAL A 68 5.38 -24.03 16.59
N SER A 69 4.44 -24.84 16.12
CA SER A 69 3.71 -25.80 16.96
C SER A 69 4.64 -26.82 17.61
N ASP A 70 5.60 -27.36 16.86
CA ASP A 70 6.57 -28.33 17.36
C ASP A 70 7.52 -27.70 18.40
N LEU A 71 7.98 -26.47 18.16
CA LEU A 71 8.78 -25.71 19.12
C LEU A 71 7.98 -25.38 20.39
N GLN A 72 6.71 -25.01 20.25
CA GLN A 72 5.84 -24.74 21.39
C GLN A 72 5.64 -26.01 22.23
N ALA A 73 5.39 -27.15 21.59
CA ALA A 73 5.27 -28.43 22.28
C ALA A 73 6.56 -28.83 23.00
N GLN A 74 7.74 -28.55 22.41
CA GLN A 74 9.03 -28.76 23.08
C GLN A 74 9.22 -27.86 24.29
N VAL A 75 8.85 -26.57 24.19
CA VAL A 75 8.89 -25.64 25.32
C VAL A 75 7.97 -26.12 26.45
N ASP A 76 6.76 -26.56 26.13
CA ASP A 76 5.81 -27.06 27.12
C ASP A 76 6.29 -28.36 27.77
N TYR A 77 6.88 -29.26 26.98
CA TYR A 77 7.51 -30.49 27.48
C TYR A 77 8.70 -30.18 28.40
N LEU A 78 9.59 -29.26 28.02
CA LEU A 78 10.72 -28.84 28.83
C LEU A 78 10.27 -28.15 30.12
N LYS A 79 9.26 -27.27 30.05
CA LYS A 79 8.63 -26.65 31.24
C LYS A 79 8.10 -27.73 32.18
N LYS A 80 7.31 -28.66 31.67
CA LYS A 80 6.71 -29.74 32.47
C LYS A 80 7.77 -30.65 33.07
N THR A 81 8.83 -30.96 32.33
CA THR A 81 9.96 -31.77 32.83
C THR A 81 10.73 -31.05 33.92
N ASN A 82 11.05 -29.76 33.74
CA ASN A 82 11.70 -28.94 34.76
C ASN A 82 10.85 -28.83 36.04
N THR A 83 9.53 -28.61 35.92
CA THR A 83 8.63 -28.59 37.09
C THR A 83 8.65 -29.94 37.83
N ASN A 84 8.56 -31.06 37.11
CA ASN A 84 8.63 -32.39 37.73
C ASN A 84 9.99 -32.67 38.40
N LEU A 85 11.09 -32.21 37.81
CA LEU A 85 12.43 -32.34 38.42
C LEU A 85 12.56 -31.49 39.69
N LEU A 86 12.00 -30.29 39.69
CA LEU A 86 11.96 -29.41 40.86
C LEU A 86 11.12 -30.00 42.00
N ASP A 87 9.95 -30.56 41.70
CA ASP A 87 9.10 -31.24 42.69
C ASP A 87 9.86 -32.42 43.31
N ARG A 88 10.53 -33.24 42.49
CA ARG A 88 11.37 -34.35 42.98
C ARG A 88 12.58 -33.87 43.79
N MET A 89 13.22 -32.75 43.45
CA MET A 89 14.29 -32.15 44.25
C MET A 89 13.78 -31.56 45.57
N SER A 90 12.56 -31.02 45.59
CA SER A 90 11.88 -30.55 46.80
C SER A 90 11.59 -31.71 47.76
N ASP A 91 11.16 -32.86 47.23
CA ASP A 91 10.91 -34.07 48.02
C ASP A 91 12.20 -34.73 48.54
N LEU A 92 13.32 -34.61 47.80
CA LEU A 92 14.61 -35.22 48.18
C LEU A 92 15.48 -34.35 49.10
N SER A 93 15.18 -33.06 49.30
CA SER A 93 16.17 -32.14 49.86
C SER A 93 15.63 -31.10 50.84
N ILE A 94 15.83 -31.36 52.13
CA ILE A 94 16.27 -30.26 53.01
C ILE A 94 17.60 -29.76 52.40
N VAL A 95 17.64 -28.52 51.86
CA VAL A 95 18.76 -27.78 51.20
C VAL A 95 18.65 -27.74 49.65
N SER A 96 18.48 -26.64 48.91
CA SER A 96 18.74 -25.23 49.13
C SER A 96 17.57 -24.40 48.56
N LYS A 97 17.01 -23.54 49.42
CA LYS A 97 15.91 -22.63 49.09
C LYS A 97 16.25 -21.72 47.89
N SER A 98 17.52 -21.34 47.75
CA SER A 98 18.01 -20.40 46.74
C SER A 98 18.08 -20.95 45.31
N GLY A 99 18.39 -22.24 45.12
CA GLY A 99 18.43 -22.86 43.79
C GLY A 99 17.04 -23.01 43.17
N ALA A 100 16.08 -23.49 43.98
CA ALA A 100 14.68 -23.59 43.57
C ALA A 100 14.06 -22.20 43.31
N GLU A 101 14.42 -21.19 44.11
CA GLU A 101 13.93 -19.81 43.94
C GLU A 101 14.48 -19.14 42.67
N SER A 102 15.76 -19.37 42.34
CA SER A 102 16.37 -18.83 41.11
C SER A 102 15.77 -19.44 39.83
N ILE A 103 15.44 -20.74 39.87
CA ILE A 103 14.79 -21.43 38.76
C ILE A 103 13.32 -21.00 38.67
N LYS A 104 12.61 -20.88 39.80
CA LYS A 104 11.24 -20.34 39.84
C LYS A 104 11.17 -18.94 39.21
N LYS A 105 12.12 -18.06 39.55
CA LYS A 105 12.21 -16.71 38.98
C LYS A 105 12.51 -16.71 37.48
N SER A 106 13.37 -17.62 37.01
CA SER A 106 13.61 -17.80 35.57
C SER A 106 12.36 -18.34 34.85
N LEU A 107 11.59 -19.23 35.48
CA LEU A 107 10.37 -19.81 34.92
C LEU A 107 9.21 -18.79 34.87
N GLU A 108 9.13 -17.93 35.88
CA GLU A 108 8.23 -16.76 35.90
C GLU A 108 8.60 -15.79 34.76
N THR A 109 9.89 -15.46 34.61
CA THR A 109 10.39 -14.61 33.51
C THR A 109 10.06 -15.20 32.13
N LEU A 110 10.22 -16.51 31.95
CA LEU A 110 9.89 -17.20 30.70
C LEU A 110 8.38 -17.25 30.43
N ASN A 111 7.55 -17.42 31.47
CA ASN A 111 6.10 -17.35 31.34
C ASN A 111 5.61 -15.94 31.01
N GLU A 112 6.23 -14.91 31.60
CA GLU A 112 6.00 -13.51 31.24
C GLU A 112 6.41 -13.23 29.79
N GLN A 113 7.57 -13.71 29.35
CA GLN A 113 8.00 -13.62 27.94
C GLN A 113 7.04 -14.35 26.99
N THR A 114 6.51 -15.51 27.39
CA THR A 114 5.52 -16.24 26.58
C THR A 114 4.21 -15.44 26.45
N LYS A 115 3.74 -14.82 27.55
CA LYS A 115 2.57 -13.93 27.52
C LYS A 115 2.80 -12.70 26.64
N TYR A 116 4.00 -12.12 26.70
CA TYR A 116 4.41 -11.00 25.85
C TYR A 116 4.38 -11.36 24.36
N THR A 117 4.96 -12.50 23.98
CA THR A 117 4.93 -13.00 22.58
C THR A 117 3.51 -13.26 22.08
N ASN A 118 2.65 -13.84 22.92
CA ASN A 118 1.24 -14.06 22.57
C ASN A 118 0.46 -12.75 22.39
N ASN A 119 0.71 -11.75 23.25
CA ASN A 119 0.12 -10.42 23.09
C ASN A 119 0.61 -9.74 21.80
N LEU A 120 1.90 -9.81 21.49
CA LEU A 120 2.45 -9.31 20.22
C LEU A 120 1.79 -9.93 19.01
N ASN A 121 1.61 -11.26 18.99
CA ASN A 121 0.93 -11.94 17.90
C ASN A 121 -0.51 -11.45 17.72
N SER A 122 -1.27 -11.30 18.82
CA SER A 122 -2.63 -10.76 18.76
C SER A 122 -2.68 -9.29 18.29
N THR A 123 -1.66 -8.51 18.65
CA THR A 123 -1.54 -7.10 18.24
C THR A 123 -1.21 -6.97 16.76
N ILE A 124 -0.31 -7.81 16.24
CA ILE A 124 0.03 -7.88 14.81
C ILE A 124 -1.21 -8.25 14.00
N GLN A 125 -1.95 -9.27 14.41
CA GLN A 125 -3.19 -9.68 13.72
C GLN A 125 -4.25 -8.57 13.69
N ARG A 126 -4.39 -7.80 14.77
CA ARG A 126 -5.30 -6.65 14.82
C ARG A 126 -4.85 -5.53 13.88
N LYS A 127 -3.55 -5.23 13.83
CA LYS A 127 -3.00 -4.24 12.89
C LYS A 127 -3.24 -4.65 11.44
N ASP A 128 -2.99 -5.91 11.10
CA ASP A 128 -3.12 -6.39 9.72
C ASP A 128 -4.57 -6.39 9.24
N SER A 129 -5.51 -6.79 10.09
CA SER A 129 -6.95 -6.73 9.78
C SER A 129 -7.46 -5.30 9.59
N LEU A 130 -7.01 -4.34 10.41
CA LEU A 130 -7.35 -2.92 10.24
C LEU A 130 -6.79 -2.36 8.93
N ASN A 131 -5.52 -2.63 8.63
CA ASN A 131 -4.89 -2.19 7.40
C ASN A 131 -5.58 -2.77 6.16
N LEU A 132 -5.95 -4.05 6.21
CA LEU A 132 -6.69 -4.70 5.12
C LEU A 132 -8.07 -4.06 4.92
N ALA A 133 -8.82 -3.82 5.99
CA ALA A 133 -10.13 -3.16 5.92
C ALA A 133 -10.03 -1.74 5.34
N LEU A 134 -9.00 -0.99 5.74
CA LEU A 134 -8.74 0.35 5.24
C LEU A 134 -8.44 0.34 3.74
N VAL A 135 -7.61 -0.60 3.29
CA VAL A 135 -7.24 -0.74 1.87
C VAL A 135 -8.43 -1.16 1.04
N MET A 136 -9.24 -2.10 1.51
CA MET A 136 -10.45 -2.51 0.82
C MET A 136 -11.43 -1.33 0.71
N SER A 137 -11.57 -0.53 1.77
CA SER A 137 -12.44 0.64 1.78
C SER A 137 -11.94 1.73 0.82
N LEU A 138 -10.63 2.00 0.80
CA LEU A 138 -10.02 2.95 -0.13
C LEU A 138 -10.11 2.47 -1.57
N LYS A 139 -9.72 1.22 -1.86
CA LYS A 139 -9.84 0.65 -3.20
C LYS A 139 -11.27 0.70 -3.71
N ARG A 140 -12.25 0.27 -2.89
CA ARG A 140 -13.66 0.32 -3.26
C ARG A 140 -14.16 1.75 -3.47
N SER A 141 -13.70 2.71 -2.67
CA SER A 141 -14.11 4.11 -2.82
C SER A 141 -13.45 4.79 -4.02
N LEU A 142 -12.34 4.26 -4.52
CA LEU A 142 -11.53 4.82 -5.60
C LEU A 142 -11.61 3.98 -6.90
N ASP A 143 -12.43 2.93 -6.93
CA ASP A 143 -12.55 1.93 -8.01
C ASP A 143 -12.97 2.53 -9.37
N ASP A 144 -13.70 3.65 -9.33
CA ASP A 144 -14.15 4.42 -10.49
C ASP A 144 -13.11 5.45 -10.98
N ILE A 145 -11.94 5.52 -10.35
CA ILE A 145 -10.83 6.38 -10.75
C ILE A 145 -9.78 5.54 -11.47
N ASN A 146 -9.22 6.11 -12.54
CA ASN A 146 -8.19 5.45 -13.34
C ASN A 146 -6.97 5.07 -12.49
N ASP A 147 -6.56 3.80 -12.53
CA ASP A 147 -5.38 3.27 -11.82
C ASP A 147 -4.07 4.00 -12.18
N GLN A 148 -4.01 4.66 -13.33
CA GLN A 148 -2.86 5.49 -13.74
C GLN A 148 -2.76 6.80 -12.95
N ASP A 149 -3.85 7.27 -12.37
CA ASP A 149 -3.91 8.55 -11.65
C ASP A 149 -3.96 8.38 -10.13
N VAL A 150 -4.45 7.25 -9.63
CA VAL A 150 -4.51 6.94 -8.19
C VAL A 150 -4.06 5.50 -7.95
N GLN A 151 -3.10 5.32 -7.06
CA GLN A 151 -2.59 4.03 -6.66
C GLN A 151 -2.64 3.88 -5.14
N VAL A 152 -3.18 2.76 -4.65
CA VAL A 152 -3.24 2.43 -3.21
C VAL A 152 -2.33 1.23 -2.91
N GLU A 153 -1.33 1.44 -2.05
CA GLU A 153 -0.36 0.43 -1.65
C GLU A 153 -0.29 0.32 -0.11
N VAL A 154 0.06 -0.87 0.39
CA VAL A 154 0.37 -1.09 1.81
C VAL A 154 1.83 -1.44 1.95
N LYS A 155 2.56 -0.70 2.76
CA LYS A 155 3.97 -0.98 3.07
C LYS A 155 4.16 -1.00 4.57
N LYS A 156 4.62 -2.16 5.10
CA LYS A 156 4.92 -2.35 6.54
C LYS A 156 3.74 -1.98 7.47
N GLY A 157 2.51 -2.17 6.97
CA GLY A 157 1.28 -1.84 7.67
C GLY A 157 1.00 -0.34 7.80
N VAL A 158 1.45 0.42 6.81
CA VAL A 158 1.09 1.82 6.56
C VAL A 158 0.46 1.88 5.17
N VAL A 159 -0.63 2.63 5.03
CA VAL A 159 -1.36 2.75 3.75
C VAL A 159 -0.90 4.00 3.03
N TYR A 160 -0.53 3.84 1.76
CA TYR A 160 -0.07 4.90 0.87
C TYR A 160 -1.09 5.07 -0.25
N VAL A 161 -1.67 6.26 -0.37
CA VAL A 161 -2.48 6.67 -1.52
C VAL A 161 -1.65 7.63 -2.35
N SER A 162 -1.08 7.13 -3.44
CA SER A 162 -0.32 7.94 -4.40
C SER A 162 -1.26 8.51 -5.44
N ILE A 163 -1.26 9.82 -5.60
CA ILE A 163 -2.10 10.51 -6.57
C ILE A 163 -1.20 11.30 -7.53
N SER A 164 -1.46 11.17 -8.83
CA SER A 164 -0.71 11.87 -9.86
C SER A 164 -0.87 13.38 -9.73
N ASP A 165 0.24 14.10 -9.91
CA ASP A 165 0.24 15.57 -9.84
C ASP A 165 -0.68 16.21 -10.89
N LYS A 166 -0.78 15.58 -12.07
CA LYS A 166 -1.64 16.02 -13.17
C LYS A 166 -3.12 15.96 -12.83
N LEU A 167 -3.53 14.98 -12.01
CA LEU A 167 -4.90 14.90 -11.52
C LEU A 167 -5.13 15.96 -10.44
N LEU A 168 -4.17 16.13 -9.53
CA LEU A 168 -4.31 17.01 -8.38
C LEU A 168 -4.26 18.50 -8.72
N PHE A 169 -3.33 18.91 -9.58
CA PHE A 169 -2.97 20.31 -9.77
C PHE A 169 -2.85 20.69 -11.24
N LYS A 170 -2.88 21.99 -11.51
CA LYS A 170 -2.44 22.55 -12.80
C LYS A 170 -0.91 22.54 -12.87
N SER A 171 -0.36 22.52 -14.09
CA SER A 171 1.09 22.52 -14.32
C SER A 171 1.75 23.72 -13.64
N GLY A 172 2.81 23.48 -12.85
CA GLY A 172 3.55 24.51 -12.13
C GLY A 172 2.76 25.23 -11.02
N SER A 173 1.57 24.74 -10.67
CA SER A 173 0.71 25.31 -9.63
C SER A 173 0.51 24.33 -8.47
N TYR A 174 0.05 24.86 -7.35
CA TYR A 174 -0.44 24.14 -6.16
C TYR A 174 -1.96 24.28 -5.98
N ASP A 175 -2.65 24.90 -6.94
CA ASP A 175 -4.11 25.00 -6.94
C ASP A 175 -4.75 23.65 -7.26
N ILE A 176 -5.63 23.20 -6.36
CA ILE A 176 -6.34 21.93 -6.49
C ILE A 176 -7.38 22.00 -7.61
N THR A 177 -7.41 20.98 -8.47
CA THR A 177 -8.41 20.89 -9.53
C THR A 177 -9.77 20.40 -9.01
N PRO A 178 -10.90 20.71 -9.67
CA PRO A 178 -12.20 20.16 -9.28
C PRO A 178 -12.25 18.62 -9.30
N LYS A 179 -11.49 17.98 -10.19
CA LYS A 179 -11.38 16.51 -10.23
C LYS A 179 -10.66 15.97 -9.00
N ALA A 180 -9.62 16.65 -8.56
CA ALA A 180 -8.88 16.33 -7.36
C ALA A 180 -9.77 16.39 -6.12
N GLU A 181 -10.68 17.37 -6.02
CA GLU A 181 -11.63 17.48 -4.91
C GLU A 181 -12.52 16.24 -4.77
N VAL A 182 -12.96 15.65 -5.89
CA VAL A 182 -13.75 14.41 -5.87
C VAL A 182 -12.93 13.25 -5.27
N VAL A 183 -11.66 13.12 -5.65
CA VAL A 183 -10.76 12.08 -5.13
C VAL A 183 -10.45 12.31 -3.65
N LEU A 184 -10.11 13.55 -3.28
CA LEU A 184 -9.83 13.92 -1.89
C LEU A 184 -11.05 13.74 -0.99
N GLY A 185 -12.27 13.99 -1.48
CA GLY A 185 -13.50 13.75 -0.72
C GLY A 185 -13.73 12.27 -0.42
N LYS A 186 -13.38 11.38 -1.36
CA LYS A 186 -13.43 9.93 -1.14
C LYS A 186 -12.42 9.47 -0.09
N VAL A 187 -11.18 9.95 -0.18
CA VAL A 187 -10.15 9.68 0.84
C VAL A 187 -10.60 10.22 2.20
N ALA A 188 -11.10 11.46 2.24
CA ALA A 188 -11.58 12.13 3.44
C ALA A 188 -12.72 11.36 4.13
N LYS A 189 -13.66 10.80 3.36
CA LYS A 189 -14.74 9.97 3.90
C LYS A 189 -14.18 8.78 4.67
N VAL A 190 -13.27 8.03 4.07
CA VAL A 190 -12.67 6.84 4.70
C VAL A 190 -11.90 7.22 5.96
N VAL A 191 -11.08 8.28 5.93
CA VAL A 191 -10.31 8.67 7.12
C VAL A 191 -11.16 9.31 8.23
N ASN A 192 -12.33 9.87 7.91
CA ASN A 192 -13.27 10.38 8.91
C ASN A 192 -14.05 9.26 9.63
N ASP A 193 -14.28 8.13 8.95
CA ASP A 193 -14.85 6.92 9.55
C ASP A 193 -13.87 6.26 10.54
N HIS A 194 -12.56 6.51 10.37
CA HIS A 194 -11.48 5.99 11.21
C HIS A 194 -10.70 7.10 11.93
N LYS A 195 -11.25 7.61 13.04
CA LYS A 195 -10.72 8.78 13.78
C LYS A 195 -9.40 8.56 14.52
N ASP A 196 -8.95 7.32 14.60
CA ASP A 196 -7.73 6.86 15.25
C ASP A 196 -6.50 6.84 14.32
N LEU A 197 -6.68 7.29 13.08
CA LEU A 197 -5.61 7.37 12.08
C LEU A 197 -5.10 8.80 11.93
N ASP A 198 -3.79 8.96 11.84
CA ASP A 198 -3.12 10.19 11.42
C ASP A 198 -2.85 10.15 9.91
N ILE A 199 -2.76 11.34 9.32
CA ILE A 199 -2.64 11.54 7.89
C ILE A 199 -1.46 12.47 7.63
N LEU A 200 -0.46 11.93 6.95
CA LEU A 200 0.69 12.68 6.46
C LEU A 200 0.58 12.82 4.95
N VAL A 201 0.58 14.05 4.45
CA VAL A 201 0.58 14.34 3.02
C VAL A 201 1.98 14.75 2.59
N GLU A 202 2.58 14.02 1.67
CA GLU A 202 3.90 14.29 1.13
C GLU A 202 3.84 14.69 -0.34
N GLY A 203 4.39 15.86 -0.68
CA GLY A 203 4.56 16.30 -2.06
C GLY A 203 5.91 15.83 -2.62
N HIS A 204 5.91 15.37 -3.88
CA HIS A 204 7.11 15.00 -4.61
C HIS A 204 7.14 15.67 -5.98
N THR A 205 8.34 16.02 -6.45
CA THR A 205 8.58 16.58 -7.79
C THR A 205 9.44 15.62 -8.61
N ASP A 206 9.54 15.88 -9.92
CA ASP A 206 10.64 15.35 -10.71
C ASP A 206 11.89 16.23 -10.57
N ALA A 207 12.97 15.84 -11.23
CA ALA A 207 14.24 16.58 -11.21
C ALA A 207 14.27 17.81 -12.15
N VAL A 208 13.13 18.24 -12.69
CA VAL A 208 13.08 19.43 -13.55
C VAL A 208 13.06 20.66 -12.65
N PRO A 209 14.04 21.57 -12.75
CA PRO A 209 14.05 22.77 -11.92
C PRO A 209 12.82 23.65 -12.22
N ILE A 210 12.19 24.15 -11.16
CA ILE A 210 11.13 25.15 -11.24
C ILE A 210 11.53 26.39 -10.45
N SER A 211 11.23 27.57 -10.98
CA SER A 211 11.33 28.82 -10.24
C SER A 211 10.29 29.79 -10.77
N THR A 212 9.48 30.34 -9.87
CA THR A 212 8.45 31.36 -10.17
C THR A 212 8.49 32.44 -9.10
N ALA A 213 7.69 33.50 -9.25
CA ALA A 213 7.64 34.58 -8.25
C ALA A 213 7.25 34.09 -6.83
N ALA A 214 6.49 32.99 -6.72
CA ALA A 214 5.99 32.46 -5.46
C ALA A 214 6.65 31.14 -5.01
N ILE A 215 7.44 30.50 -5.88
CA ILE A 215 8.06 29.19 -5.67
C ILE A 215 9.53 29.32 -6.01
N LYS A 216 10.42 29.19 -5.03
CA LYS A 216 11.86 29.32 -5.26
C LYS A 216 12.42 28.12 -6.01
N ASP A 217 12.02 26.91 -5.60
CA ASP A 217 12.54 25.64 -6.10
C ASP A 217 11.51 24.48 -5.93
N ASN A 218 11.98 23.25 -6.16
CA ASN A 218 11.19 22.02 -6.00
C ASN A 218 10.81 21.73 -4.53
N TRP A 219 11.56 22.25 -3.54
CA TRP A 219 11.16 22.16 -2.14
C TRP A 219 9.91 22.97 -1.86
N ASP A 220 9.89 24.24 -2.30
CA ASP A 220 8.73 25.11 -2.15
C ASP A 220 7.51 24.51 -2.85
N LEU A 221 7.66 24.04 -4.10
CA LEU A 221 6.55 23.46 -4.86
C LEU A 221 5.94 22.25 -4.14
N SER A 222 6.79 21.31 -3.71
CA SER A 222 6.33 20.08 -3.05
C SER A 222 5.63 20.37 -1.71
N ALA A 223 6.19 21.27 -0.89
CA ALA A 223 5.60 21.64 0.39
C ALA A 223 4.27 22.41 0.24
N LEU A 224 4.18 23.33 -0.73
CA LEU A 224 2.96 24.08 -1.02
C LEU A 224 1.83 23.17 -1.53
N ARG A 225 2.16 22.18 -2.37
CA ARG A 225 1.19 21.17 -2.84
C ARG A 225 0.65 20.32 -1.71
N ALA A 226 1.53 19.78 -0.86
CA ALA A 226 1.13 19.02 0.32
C ALA A 226 0.21 19.84 1.24
N THR A 227 0.59 21.09 1.49
CA THR A 227 -0.20 22.02 2.31
C THR A 227 -1.57 22.31 1.70
N SER A 228 -1.65 22.45 0.38
CA SER A 228 -2.92 22.71 -0.34
C SER A 228 -3.89 21.53 -0.21
N VAL A 229 -3.37 20.30 -0.26
CA VAL A 229 -4.17 19.09 -0.02
C VAL A 229 -4.64 19.02 1.43
N VAL A 230 -3.76 19.24 2.41
CA VAL A 230 -4.13 19.28 3.83
C VAL A 230 -5.20 20.32 4.11
N ARG A 231 -5.03 21.55 3.60
CA ARG A 231 -6.03 22.63 3.75
C ARG A 231 -7.36 22.24 3.13
N THR A 232 -7.35 21.53 2.01
CA THR A 232 -8.58 21.06 1.35
C THR A 232 -9.28 19.98 2.18
N LEU A 233 -8.53 18.99 2.68
CA LEU A 233 -9.05 17.95 3.59
C LEU A 233 -9.66 18.56 4.85
N GLN A 234 -9.01 19.57 5.43
CA GLN A 234 -9.50 20.28 6.61
C GLN A 234 -10.76 21.11 6.29
N SER A 235 -10.64 22.07 5.36
CA SER A 235 -11.65 23.11 5.16
C SER A 235 -12.90 22.64 4.43
N LYS A 236 -12.76 21.71 3.48
CA LYS A 236 -13.89 21.22 2.67
C LYS A 236 -14.46 19.90 3.16
N PHE A 237 -13.64 19.05 3.76
CA PHE A 237 -14.03 17.69 4.15
C PHE A 237 -13.97 17.42 5.66
N ALA A 238 -13.75 18.46 6.47
CA ALA A 238 -13.83 18.43 7.92
C ALA A 238 -12.94 17.36 8.58
N VAL A 239 -11.80 17.03 7.97
CA VAL A 239 -10.79 16.18 8.61
C VAL A 239 -10.15 16.96 9.76
N ALA A 240 -10.08 16.35 10.94
CA ALA A 240 -9.63 17.04 12.15
C ALA A 240 -8.18 17.54 11.99
N PRO A 241 -7.90 18.84 12.24
CA PRO A 241 -6.59 19.45 11.97
C PRO A 241 -5.43 18.78 12.72
N GLU A 242 -5.66 18.34 13.95
CA GLU A 242 -4.67 17.67 14.80
C GLU A 242 -4.17 16.33 14.24
N ARG A 243 -4.85 15.78 13.23
CA ARG A 243 -4.48 14.52 12.55
C ARG A 243 -3.72 14.75 11.25
N LEU A 244 -3.59 16.01 10.80
CA LEU A 244 -3.08 16.35 9.47
C LEU A 244 -1.66 16.89 9.57
N THR A 245 -0.74 16.31 8.81
CA THR A 245 0.63 16.82 8.62
C THR A 245 0.91 16.98 7.12
N ALA A 246 1.60 18.06 6.74
CA ALA A 246 2.07 18.29 5.37
C ALA A 246 3.60 18.31 5.33
N GLY A 247 4.19 17.64 4.36
CA GLY A 247 5.64 17.62 4.11
C GLY A 247 5.98 17.73 2.63
N GLY A 248 7.07 18.43 2.31
CA GLY A 248 7.68 18.41 0.98
C GLY A 248 8.86 17.44 0.97
N ARG A 249 9.02 16.68 -0.11
CA ARG A 249 10.18 15.78 -0.32
C ARG A 249 11.02 16.20 -1.53
N SER A 250 10.60 17.23 -2.26
CA SER A 250 11.27 17.70 -3.48
C SER A 250 11.54 16.54 -4.46
N GLU A 251 12.64 16.60 -5.20
CA GLU A 251 13.10 15.61 -6.18
C GLU A 251 13.93 14.46 -5.57
N PHE A 252 14.26 14.54 -4.28
CA PHE A 252 15.22 13.65 -3.61
C PHE A 252 14.64 12.30 -3.17
N ALA A 253 13.36 12.04 -3.45
CA ALA A 253 12.70 10.75 -3.21
C ALA A 253 11.98 10.22 -4.47
N PRO A 254 12.72 9.95 -5.56
CA PRO A 254 12.14 9.45 -6.81
C PRO A 254 11.66 8.00 -6.65
N LYS A 255 10.55 7.68 -7.31
CA LYS A 255 10.05 6.29 -7.47
C LYS A 255 10.60 5.63 -8.72
N ASP A 256 11.00 6.42 -9.71
CA ASP A 256 11.47 5.95 -11.01
C ASP A 256 12.54 6.89 -11.59
N ASP A 257 13.16 6.50 -12.69
CA ASP A 257 14.24 7.24 -13.33
C ASP A 257 13.77 8.59 -13.90
N ASN A 258 14.40 9.69 -13.44
CA ASN A 258 14.15 11.04 -13.92
C ASN A 258 14.63 11.29 -15.35
N SER A 259 15.43 10.39 -15.95
CA SER A 259 15.86 10.52 -17.34
C SER A 259 14.70 10.32 -18.32
N THR A 260 13.69 9.52 -17.97
CA THR A 260 12.57 9.18 -18.85
C THR A 260 11.34 10.04 -18.58
N ALA A 261 10.54 10.31 -19.62
CA ALA A 261 9.29 11.07 -19.45
C ALA A 261 8.28 10.34 -18.56
N VAL A 262 8.24 9.00 -18.65
CA VAL A 262 7.39 8.13 -17.83
C VAL A 262 7.84 8.19 -16.37
N GLY A 263 9.14 8.01 -16.09
CA GLY A 263 9.64 8.04 -14.72
C GLY A 263 9.47 9.41 -14.06
N ARG A 264 9.70 10.51 -14.79
CA ARG A 264 9.35 11.87 -14.31
C ARG A 264 7.88 12.00 -13.95
N GLN A 265 6.98 11.44 -14.76
CA GLN A 265 5.55 11.46 -14.46
C GLN A 265 5.21 10.70 -13.16
N GLN A 266 5.86 9.57 -12.90
CA GLN A 266 5.70 8.81 -11.65
C GLN A 266 6.29 9.55 -10.44
N ASN A 267 7.36 10.32 -10.64
CA ASN A 267 7.99 11.11 -9.59
C ASN A 267 7.14 12.31 -9.17
N ARG A 268 6.43 12.94 -10.12
CA ARG A 268 5.45 14.00 -9.84
C ARG A 268 4.16 13.43 -9.26
N ARG A 269 4.13 13.31 -7.94
CA ARG A 269 3.00 12.74 -7.18
C ARG A 269 2.82 13.42 -5.84
N THR A 270 1.64 13.28 -5.27
CA THR A 270 1.41 13.52 -3.84
C THR A 270 1.01 12.21 -3.19
N GLU A 271 1.67 11.86 -2.08
CA GLU A 271 1.36 10.66 -1.31
C GLU A 271 0.56 11.07 -0.07
N ILE A 272 -0.61 10.48 0.11
CA ILE A 272 -1.38 10.57 1.35
C ILE A 272 -1.10 9.28 2.12
N ILE A 273 -0.37 9.42 3.21
CA ILE A 273 0.11 8.35 4.06
C ILE A 273 -0.79 8.30 5.27
N ILE A 274 -1.44 7.15 5.49
CA ILE A 274 -2.38 6.94 6.58
C ILE A 274 -1.76 5.96 7.57
N THR A 275 -1.54 6.43 8.80
CA THR A 275 -0.86 5.71 9.87
C THR A 275 -1.71 5.64 11.13
N PRO A 276 -1.69 4.55 11.90
CA PRO A 276 -2.24 4.56 13.26
C PRO A 276 -1.55 5.61 14.14
N LYS A 277 -2.28 6.19 15.10
CA LYS A 277 -1.71 7.14 16.07
C LYS A 277 -0.52 6.55 16.82
N LEU A 278 0.54 7.34 16.98
CA LEU A 278 1.74 6.95 17.71
C LEU A 278 1.42 6.58 19.17
N ASP A 279 0.45 7.26 19.79
CA ASP A 279 0.00 6.95 21.16
C ASP A 279 -0.68 5.58 21.25
N GLN A 280 -1.38 5.14 20.19
CA GLN A 280 -1.89 3.77 20.14
C GLN A 280 -0.75 2.77 20.05
N PHE A 281 0.31 3.06 19.30
CA PHE A 281 1.50 2.20 19.26
C PHE A 281 2.13 2.06 20.66
N PHE A 282 2.26 3.15 21.41
CA PHE A 282 2.76 3.07 22.79
C PHE A 282 1.79 2.35 23.72
N ASN A 283 0.48 2.59 23.63
CA ASN A 283 -0.51 1.84 24.42
C ASN A 283 -0.47 0.33 24.12
N LEU A 284 -0.19 -0.07 22.88
CA LEU A 284 0.01 -1.47 22.51
C LEU A 284 1.27 -2.06 23.18
N LEU A 285 2.34 -1.28 23.33
CA LEU A 285 3.54 -1.71 24.05
C LEU A 285 3.33 -1.71 25.59
N SER A 286 2.65 -0.70 26.13
CA SER A 286 2.43 -0.53 27.57
C SER A 286 1.36 -1.47 28.13
N SER A 287 0.35 -1.84 27.34
CA SER A 287 -0.64 -2.86 27.73
C SER A 287 -0.03 -4.25 27.90
N GLY A 288 1.16 -4.50 27.35
CA GLY A 288 1.99 -5.67 27.65
C GLY A 288 2.75 -5.59 28.99
N GLN A 289 2.87 -4.40 29.60
CA GLN A 289 3.57 -4.18 30.87
C GLN A 289 2.61 -4.00 32.08
N ALA A 290 1.34 -3.65 31.85
CA ALA A 290 0.39 -3.35 32.92
C ALA A 290 -0.13 -4.57 33.71
N GLY A 291 0.25 -5.79 33.35
CA GLY A 291 -0.13 -7.02 34.06
C GLY A 291 0.79 -7.46 35.19
N GLY A 292 1.89 -6.73 35.43
CA GLY A 292 2.98 -7.15 36.36
C GLY A 292 3.09 -6.35 37.66
N SER A 293 2.10 -5.53 38.01
CA SER A 293 2.16 -4.78 39.28
C SER A 293 0.79 -4.72 39.96
N LYS A 294 0.41 -5.83 40.59
CA LYS A 294 -0.32 -5.88 41.87
C LYS A 294 0.01 -7.20 42.57
#